data_AF-A0A6V7BLN4-F1
#
_entry.id   AF-A0A6V7BLN4-F1
#
_cell.length_a   1.000
_cell.length_b   1.000
_cell.length_c   1.000
_cell.angle_alpha   90.00
_cell.angle_beta   90.00
_cell.angle_gamma   90.00
#
_symmetry.space_group_name_H-M   'P 1'
#
loop_
_entity.id
_entity.type
_entity.pdbx_description
1 polymer ?
#
loop_
_entity_poly.entity_id
_entity_poly.type
_entity_poly.pdbx_seq_one_letter_code
_entity_poly.pdbx_strand_id
1 'polypeptide(L)'
;MAMTTCRECKSQISTTAVACPQCGAKPKKTSGCAIIVAVFIGLFVFSTIVRGCSGGSSTSTSTTDSSSNAAPPVSVAPAKPDPAALLAQSKTTVDEIESRLKENAEKLKKYYSTTDQVKEATSDLIKLAVVKGLYRESKVKEEKGLGSRADSLITKVSQQQRSLYASTAEEIFVKNGMDVKVTASGAKKDQLRLRYVLMSQPLVYKFQNEMKINDQARVFGFKKIIYSDGYDETWTVDL
;
A
#
# COMPACT_ATOMS: atom_id res chain seq x y z
N MET A 1 14.21 -25.56 -15.52
CA MET A 1 14.00 -25.14 -16.92
C MET A 1 12.53 -25.35 -17.24
N ALA A 2 11.83 -24.34 -17.77
CA ALA A 2 10.41 -24.48 -18.09
C ALA A 2 10.24 -25.08 -19.50
N MET A 3 9.38 -26.09 -19.61
CA MET A 3 8.99 -26.70 -20.88
C MET A 3 7.64 -26.12 -21.30
N THR A 4 7.46 -25.88 -22.59
CA THR A 4 6.20 -25.43 -23.17
C THR A 4 5.84 -26.27 -24.39
N THR A 5 4.57 -26.34 -24.72
CA THR A 5 4.09 -27.12 -25.86
C THR A 5 4.12 -26.25 -27.11
N CYS A 6 4.75 -26.73 -28.19
CA CYS A 6 4.69 -26.06 -29.47
C CYS A 6 3.23 -26.01 -29.96
N ARG A 7 2.75 -24.83 -30.37
CA ARG A 7 1.35 -24.65 -30.78
C ARG A 7 0.99 -25.29 -32.12
N GLU A 8 2.00 -25.58 -32.95
CA GLU A 8 1.82 -26.22 -34.26
C GLU A 8 1.89 -27.75 -34.15
N CYS A 9 3.03 -28.28 -33.72
CA CYS A 9 3.27 -29.73 -33.73
C CYS A 9 3.04 -30.43 -32.39
N LYS A 10 2.64 -29.69 -31.33
CA LYS A 10 2.35 -30.21 -29.98
C LYS A 10 3.51 -30.92 -29.26
N SER A 11 4.72 -30.89 -29.80
CA SER A 11 5.92 -31.40 -29.13
C SER A 11 6.31 -30.48 -27.97
N GLN A 12 6.88 -31.05 -26.90
CA GLN A 12 7.45 -30.25 -25.82
C GLN A 12 8.77 -29.59 -26.26
N ILE A 13 8.88 -28.29 -26.04
CA ILE A 13 10.05 -27.48 -26.37
C ILE A 13 10.44 -26.62 -25.17
N SER A 14 11.72 -26.24 -25.07
CA SER A 14 12.16 -25.30 -24.05
C SER A 14 11.50 -23.92 -24.25
N THR A 15 11.10 -23.25 -23.17
CA THR A 15 10.59 -21.86 -23.22
C THR A 15 11.64 -20.85 -23.72
N THR A 16 12.91 -21.25 -23.78
CA THR A 16 14.01 -20.42 -24.31
C THR A 16 14.38 -20.73 -25.76
N ALA A 17 13.75 -21.72 -26.40
CA ALA A 17 14.07 -22.10 -27.78
C ALA A 17 13.68 -20.99 -28.78
N VAL A 18 14.59 -20.68 -29.71
CA VAL A 18 14.38 -19.65 -30.76
C VAL A 18 13.39 -20.14 -31.82
N ALA A 19 13.35 -21.44 -32.08
CA ALA A 19 12.40 -22.11 -32.97
C ALA A 19 12.16 -23.55 -32.48
N CYS A 20 11.01 -24.13 -32.84
CA CYS A 20 10.70 -25.53 -32.55
C CYS A 20 11.58 -26.45 -33.43
N PRO A 21 12.32 -27.42 -32.84
CA PRO A 21 13.18 -28.33 -33.60
C PRO A 21 12.42 -29.37 -34.44
N GLN A 22 11.12 -29.57 -34.19
CA GLN A 22 10.31 -30.57 -34.88
C GLN A 22 9.52 -30.00 -36.07
N CYS A 23 9.18 -28.71 -36.06
CA CYS A 23 8.38 -28.09 -37.12
C CYS A 23 8.86 -26.69 -37.56
N GLY A 24 9.93 -26.16 -36.98
CA GLY A 24 10.50 -24.85 -37.35
C GLY A 24 9.70 -23.62 -36.87
N ALA A 25 8.52 -23.80 -36.26
CA ALA A 25 7.69 -22.70 -35.81
C ALA A 25 8.37 -21.88 -34.69
N LYS A 26 8.37 -20.55 -34.81
CA LYS A 26 8.92 -19.64 -33.78
C LYS A 26 7.92 -19.46 -32.64
N PRO A 27 8.25 -19.82 -31.39
CA PRO A 27 7.33 -19.63 -30.28
C PRO A 27 7.10 -18.13 -30.02
N LYS A 28 5.83 -17.71 -30.03
CA LYS A 28 5.45 -16.35 -29.66
C LYS A 28 5.66 -16.17 -28.15
N LYS A 29 6.70 -15.42 -27.77
CA LYS A 29 6.94 -15.05 -26.37
C LYS A 29 5.80 -14.14 -25.92
N THR A 30 5.01 -14.58 -24.95
CA THR A 30 4.06 -13.70 -24.28
C THR A 30 4.86 -12.65 -23.52
N SER A 31 4.70 -11.39 -23.91
CA SER A 31 5.27 -10.21 -23.24
C SER A 31 5.02 -10.31 -21.73
N GLY A 32 6.04 -10.06 -20.91
CA GLY A 32 5.91 -10.08 -19.44
C GLY A 32 4.78 -9.18 -18.92
N CYS A 33 4.43 -8.13 -19.66
CA CYS A 33 3.26 -7.30 -19.38
C CYS A 33 1.93 -8.07 -19.47
N ALA A 34 1.77 -9.00 -20.42
CA ALA A 34 0.54 -9.79 -20.54
C ALA A 34 0.37 -10.78 -19.39
N ILE A 35 1.48 -11.31 -18.84
CA ILE A 35 1.46 -12.19 -17.67
C ILE A 35 1.11 -11.39 -16.41
N ILE A 36 1.67 -10.18 -16.26
CA ILE A 36 1.35 -9.28 -15.14
C ILE A 36 -0.12 -8.86 -15.18
N VAL A 37 -0.65 -8.47 -16.36
CA VAL A 37 -2.07 -8.12 -16.53
C VAL A 37 -2.98 -9.32 -16.22
N ALA A 38 -2.63 -10.53 -16.67
CA ALA A 38 -3.40 -11.73 -16.35
C ALA A 38 -3.39 -12.08 -14.85
N VAL A 39 -2.25 -11.89 -14.17
CA VAL A 39 -2.14 -12.10 -12.71
C VAL A 39 -2.95 -11.04 -11.96
N PHE A 40 -2.91 -9.77 -12.37
CA PHE A 40 -3.70 -8.71 -11.75
C PHE A 40 -5.21 -8.92 -11.96
N ILE A 41 -5.65 -9.30 -13.16
CA ILE A 41 -7.07 -9.60 -13.43
C ILE A 41 -7.50 -10.85 -12.65
N GLY A 42 -6.68 -11.90 -12.59
CA GLY A 42 -6.96 -13.10 -11.80
C GLY A 42 -7.08 -12.81 -10.31
N LEU A 43 -6.19 -11.98 -9.74
CA LEU A 43 -6.27 -11.54 -8.34
C LEU A 43 -7.47 -10.63 -8.09
N PHE A 44 -7.87 -9.80 -9.05
CA PHE A 44 -9.03 -8.92 -8.91
C PHE A 44 -10.33 -9.73 -8.90
N VAL A 45 -10.47 -10.70 -9.82
CA VAL A 45 -11.65 -11.60 -9.86
C VAL A 45 -11.68 -12.49 -8.62
N PHE A 46 -10.54 -13.05 -8.18
CA PHE A 46 -10.46 -13.85 -6.96
C PHE A 46 -10.76 -13.00 -5.70
N SER A 47 -10.34 -11.74 -5.67
CA SER A 47 -10.66 -10.80 -4.58
C SER A 47 -12.15 -10.44 -4.53
N THR A 48 -12.85 -10.37 -5.68
CA THR A 48 -14.30 -10.16 -5.71
C THR A 48 -15.10 -11.39 -5.29
N ILE A 49 -14.60 -12.61 -5.51
CA ILE A 49 -15.27 -13.85 -5.10
C ILE A 49 -15.05 -14.11 -3.59
N VAL A 50 -13.86 -13.82 -3.05
CA VAL A 50 -13.55 -14.06 -1.61
C VAL A 50 -14.15 -12.99 -0.69
N ARG A 51 -14.62 -11.84 -1.22
CA ARG A 51 -15.30 -10.78 -0.44
C ARG A 51 -16.82 -10.75 -0.63
N GLY A 52 -17.38 -11.68 -1.41
CA GLY A 52 -18.81 -11.73 -1.77
C GLY A 52 -19.64 -12.85 -1.13
N CYS A 53 -19.05 -13.74 -0.33
CA CYS A 53 -19.80 -14.83 0.32
C CYS A 53 -19.59 -14.84 1.84
N SER A 54 -20.29 -13.94 2.53
CA SER A 54 -20.80 -14.18 3.89
C SER A 54 -22.28 -13.85 3.87
N GLY A 55 -23.05 -14.85 3.48
CA GLY A 55 -24.52 -14.85 3.38
C GLY A 55 -24.93 -16.24 2.92
N GLY A 56 -25.39 -17.05 3.87
CA GLY A 56 -25.60 -18.48 3.69
C GLY A 56 -26.71 -18.85 2.71
N SER A 57 -26.66 -20.10 2.23
CA SER A 57 -27.79 -21.02 2.03
C SER A 57 -27.26 -22.27 1.31
N SER A 58 -26.81 -23.25 2.08
CA SER A 58 -26.54 -24.60 1.57
C SER A 58 -27.84 -25.39 1.63
N THR A 59 -28.40 -25.74 0.46
CA THR A 59 -29.50 -26.70 0.34
C THR A 59 -28.92 -28.08 0.07
N SER A 60 -29.15 -28.96 1.05
CA SER A 60 -29.49 -30.39 0.96
C SER A 60 -28.54 -31.38 0.29
N THR A 61 -27.96 -32.27 1.10
CA THR A 61 -28.09 -33.73 0.89
C THR A 61 -28.04 -34.43 2.25
N SER A 62 -28.95 -35.39 2.38
CA SER A 62 -29.42 -36.07 3.58
C SER A 62 -28.44 -37.11 4.12
N THR A 63 -28.36 -37.21 5.45
CA THR A 63 -28.32 -38.51 6.14
C THR A 63 -28.87 -38.35 7.55
N THR A 64 -29.87 -39.17 7.82
CA THR A 64 -30.51 -39.44 9.11
C THR A 64 -29.51 -40.09 10.05
N ASP A 65 -29.40 -39.62 11.29
CA ASP A 65 -29.50 -40.49 12.47
C ASP A 65 -29.66 -39.69 13.78
N SER A 66 -30.33 -40.35 14.72
CA SER A 66 -31.04 -39.77 15.86
C SER A 66 -30.19 -39.62 17.14
N SER A 67 -30.61 -38.67 17.98
CA SER A 67 -30.55 -38.66 19.46
C SER A 67 -29.19 -38.65 20.18
N SER A 68 -28.85 -37.52 20.82
CA SER A 68 -29.08 -37.37 22.27
C SER A 68 -28.79 -35.95 22.76
N ASN A 69 -29.59 -35.56 23.74
CA ASN A 69 -29.67 -34.27 24.41
C ASN A 69 -28.44 -34.04 25.31
N ALA A 70 -27.68 -32.97 25.07
CA ALA A 70 -26.69 -32.46 26.02
C ALA A 70 -26.66 -30.93 26.00
N ALA A 71 -26.80 -30.34 27.18
CA ALA A 71 -26.97 -28.91 27.43
C ALA A 71 -25.86 -28.04 26.79
N PRO A 72 -26.19 -26.81 26.36
CA PRO A 72 -25.20 -25.92 25.76
C PRO A 72 -24.11 -25.53 26.78
N PRO A 73 -22.82 -25.59 26.41
CA PRO A 73 -21.78 -24.97 27.21
C PRO A 73 -22.01 -23.45 27.20
N VAL A 74 -22.05 -22.90 28.40
CA VAL A 74 -22.16 -21.48 28.70
C VAL A 74 -21.26 -20.67 27.78
N SER A 75 -21.89 -19.79 27.00
CA SER A 75 -21.23 -18.73 26.24
C SER A 75 -20.51 -17.82 27.24
N VAL A 76 -19.19 -17.97 27.35
CA VAL A 76 -18.36 -16.98 28.02
C VAL A 76 -18.32 -15.76 27.11
N ALA A 77 -19.12 -14.75 27.45
CA ALA A 77 -19.03 -13.42 26.83
C ALA A 77 -17.58 -12.95 26.90
N PRO A 78 -16.97 -12.44 25.81
CA PRO A 78 -15.61 -11.95 25.83
C PRO A 78 -15.48 -10.87 26.91
N ALA A 79 -14.64 -11.13 27.92
CA ALA A 79 -14.39 -10.18 29.00
C ALA A 79 -13.95 -8.85 28.39
N LYS A 80 -14.68 -7.77 28.69
CA LYS A 80 -14.31 -6.43 28.26
C LYS A 80 -12.89 -6.13 28.78
N PRO A 81 -11.95 -5.69 27.92
CA PRO A 81 -10.60 -5.40 28.35
C PRO A 81 -10.60 -4.32 29.44
N ASP A 82 -9.77 -4.50 30.46
CA ASP A 82 -9.59 -3.56 31.57
C ASP A 82 -9.17 -2.17 31.04
N PRO A 83 -9.90 -1.08 31.40
CA PRO A 83 -9.54 0.28 31.02
C PRO A 83 -8.08 0.65 31.33
N ALA A 84 -7.51 0.18 32.44
CA ALA A 84 -6.13 0.46 32.79
C ALA A 84 -5.14 -0.22 31.81
N ALA A 85 -5.45 -1.46 31.40
CA ALA A 85 -4.65 -2.19 30.42
C ALA A 85 -4.72 -1.54 29.02
N LEU A 86 -5.89 -1.04 28.61
CA LEU A 86 -6.05 -0.30 27.35
C LEU A 86 -5.24 0.98 27.32
N LEU A 87 -5.22 1.73 28.44
CA LEU A 87 -4.43 2.94 28.57
C LEU A 87 -2.93 2.64 28.48
N ALA A 88 -2.47 1.60 29.17
CA ALA A 88 -1.07 1.16 29.09
C ALA A 88 -0.65 0.76 27.67
N GLN A 89 -1.47 -0.04 26.97
CA GLN A 89 -1.22 -0.42 25.59
C GLN A 89 -1.18 0.79 24.65
N SER A 90 -2.07 1.75 24.86
CA SER A 90 -2.12 2.99 24.08
C SER A 90 -0.86 3.84 24.27
N LYS A 91 -0.32 3.91 25.49
CA LYS A 91 0.96 4.58 25.78
C LYS A 91 2.11 3.92 25.03
N THR A 92 2.28 2.60 25.17
CA THR A 92 3.30 1.84 24.47
C THR A 92 3.22 2.04 22.96
N THR A 93 2.01 1.98 22.39
CA THR A 93 1.78 2.21 20.96
C THR A 93 2.25 3.60 20.54
N VAL A 94 1.91 4.64 21.30
CA VAL A 94 2.34 6.02 21.01
C VAL A 94 3.87 6.17 21.10
N ASP A 95 4.50 5.54 22.08
CA ASP A 95 5.96 5.58 22.27
C ASP A 95 6.70 4.88 21.12
N GLU A 96 6.24 3.70 20.70
CA GLU A 96 6.79 2.95 19.56
C GLU A 96 6.69 3.76 18.26
N ILE A 97 5.54 4.38 18.00
CA ILE A 97 5.32 5.20 16.81
C ILE A 97 6.26 6.41 16.81
N GLU A 98 6.46 7.06 17.96
CA GLU A 98 7.39 8.19 18.06
C GLU A 98 8.84 7.75 17.83
N SER A 99 9.24 6.57 18.32
CA SER A 99 10.56 6.01 18.07
C SER A 99 10.79 5.74 16.58
N ARG A 100 9.84 5.05 15.93
CA ARG A 100 9.89 4.76 14.49
C ARG A 100 9.90 6.04 13.65
N LEU A 101 9.16 7.07 14.07
CA LEU A 101 9.21 8.38 13.42
C LEU A 101 10.63 8.95 13.41
N LYS A 102 11.36 8.87 14.53
CA LYS A 102 12.75 9.35 14.62
C LYS A 102 13.69 8.50 13.76
N GLU A 103 13.59 7.18 13.85
CA GLU A 103 14.41 6.25 13.08
C GLU A 103 14.25 6.44 11.56
N ASN A 104 13.01 6.54 11.09
CA ASN A 104 12.72 6.78 9.67
C ASN A 104 13.27 8.13 9.20
N ALA A 105 13.25 9.17 10.04
CA ALA A 105 13.81 10.47 9.70
C ALA A 105 15.33 10.40 9.50
N GLU A 106 16.04 9.61 10.31
CA GLU A 106 17.48 9.39 10.15
C GLU A 106 17.79 8.51 8.92
N LYS A 107 17.04 7.42 8.71
CA LYS A 107 17.24 6.53 7.56
C LYS A 107 17.04 7.25 6.23
N LEU A 108 16.02 8.11 6.13
CA LEU A 108 15.70 8.89 4.93
C LEU A 108 16.81 9.87 4.52
N LYS A 109 17.76 10.20 5.40
CA LYS A 109 18.92 11.03 5.03
C LYS A 109 19.90 10.31 4.11
N LYS A 110 19.90 8.97 4.12
CA LYS A 110 20.92 8.16 3.43
C LYS A 110 20.32 7.14 2.46
N TYR A 111 19.13 6.63 2.74
CA TYR A 111 18.53 5.53 1.99
C TYR A 111 17.13 5.89 1.50
N TYR A 112 16.75 5.29 0.37
CA TYR A 112 15.36 5.26 -0.04
C TYR A 112 14.50 4.51 0.97
N SER A 113 13.27 4.94 1.15
CA SER A 113 12.31 4.19 1.93
C SER A 113 11.66 3.06 1.14
N THR A 114 11.04 2.13 1.86
CA THR A 114 10.32 0.99 1.30
C THR A 114 8.80 1.20 1.33
N THR A 115 8.11 0.45 0.47
CA THR A 115 6.64 0.37 0.47
C THR A 115 6.08 -0.03 1.82
N ASP A 116 6.78 -0.90 2.57
CA ASP A 116 6.31 -1.36 3.88
C ASP A 116 6.41 -0.25 4.93
N GLN A 117 7.43 0.61 4.88
CA GLN A 117 7.49 1.80 5.73
C GLN A 117 6.32 2.77 5.45
N VAL A 118 5.90 2.91 4.19
CA VAL A 118 4.72 3.72 3.83
C VAL A 118 3.43 3.11 4.39
N LYS A 119 3.27 1.78 4.28
CA LYS A 119 2.11 1.07 4.86
C LYS A 119 2.09 1.19 6.38
N GLU A 120 3.24 1.02 7.02
CA GLU A 120 3.39 1.12 8.48
C GLU A 120 3.03 2.52 8.97
N ALA A 121 3.52 3.58 8.30
CA ALA A 121 3.14 4.95 8.60
C ALA A 121 1.62 5.19 8.43
N THR A 122 0.99 4.58 7.43
CA THR A 122 -0.48 4.60 7.28
C THR A 122 -1.19 3.95 8.47
N SER A 123 -0.72 2.78 8.90
CA SER A 123 -1.25 2.07 10.06
C SER A 123 -1.09 2.89 11.34
N ASP A 124 0.05 3.55 11.50
CA ASP A 124 0.34 4.42 12.64
C ASP A 124 -0.61 5.61 12.72
N LEU A 125 -0.94 6.23 11.58
CA LEU A 125 -1.94 7.30 11.55
C LEU A 125 -3.31 6.82 12.06
N ILE A 126 -3.72 5.61 11.69
CA ILE A 126 -4.98 5.01 12.15
C ILE A 126 -4.91 4.76 13.66
N LYS A 127 -3.84 4.13 14.15
CA LYS A 127 -3.65 3.87 15.58
C LYS A 127 -3.66 5.16 16.40
N LEU A 128 -2.93 6.19 15.95
CA LEU A 128 -2.91 7.50 16.60
C LEU A 128 -4.28 8.19 16.56
N ALA A 129 -5.03 8.07 15.46
CA ALA A 129 -6.38 8.61 15.36
C ALA A 129 -7.34 7.95 16.36
N VAL A 130 -7.22 6.63 16.56
CA VAL A 130 -7.97 5.90 17.59
C VAL A 130 -7.58 6.39 18.99
N VAL A 131 -6.29 6.45 19.33
CA VAL A 131 -5.82 6.95 20.64
C VAL A 131 -6.27 8.39 20.88
N LYS A 132 -6.17 9.26 19.88
CA LYS A 132 -6.69 10.63 19.94
C LYS A 132 -8.19 10.62 20.24
N GLY A 133 -8.98 9.85 19.49
CA GLY A 133 -10.43 9.78 19.66
C GLY A 133 -10.84 9.29 21.05
N LEU A 134 -10.12 8.31 21.60
CA LEU A 134 -10.40 7.75 22.92
C LEU A 134 -10.09 8.73 24.06
N TYR A 135 -8.97 9.47 23.97
CA TYR A 135 -8.44 10.15 25.16
C TYR A 135 -8.37 11.68 25.09
N ARG A 136 -8.50 12.32 23.90
CA ARG A 136 -8.32 13.78 23.75
C ARG A 136 -9.28 14.61 24.61
N GLU A 137 -10.49 14.12 24.81
CA GLU A 137 -11.54 14.79 25.59
C GLU A 137 -11.71 14.21 27.00
N SER A 138 -10.78 13.34 27.43
CA SER A 138 -10.87 12.74 28.76
C SER A 138 -10.75 13.79 29.87
N LYS A 139 -11.48 13.56 30.96
CA LYS A 139 -11.39 14.32 32.21
C LYS A 139 -10.14 13.93 33.02
N VAL A 140 -9.58 12.75 32.78
CA VAL A 140 -8.37 12.27 33.45
C VAL A 140 -7.16 12.94 32.78
N LYS A 141 -6.35 13.66 33.58
CA LYS A 141 -5.22 14.45 33.09
C LYS A 141 -4.25 13.63 32.24
N GLU A 142 -3.94 12.41 32.68
CA GLU A 142 -2.99 11.54 31.99
C GLU A 142 -3.51 11.06 30.63
N GLU A 143 -4.76 10.62 30.57
CA GLU A 143 -5.43 10.23 29.32
C GLU A 143 -5.48 11.42 28.35
N LYS A 144 -5.91 12.59 28.84
CA LYS A 144 -5.94 13.82 28.04
C LYS A 144 -4.57 14.19 27.48
N GLY A 145 -3.52 14.01 28.28
CA GLY A 145 -2.13 14.18 27.86
C GLY A 145 -1.75 13.23 26.72
N LEU A 146 -2.12 11.95 26.83
CA LEU A 146 -1.88 10.95 25.79
C LEU A 146 -2.62 11.28 24.48
N GLY A 147 -3.91 11.65 24.57
CA GLY A 147 -4.70 12.05 23.41
C GLY A 147 -4.13 13.30 22.71
N SER A 148 -3.62 14.27 23.47
CA SER A 148 -2.96 15.46 22.94
C SER A 148 -1.61 15.14 22.28
N ARG A 149 -0.84 14.21 22.86
CA ARG A 149 0.41 13.72 22.28
C ARG A 149 0.16 12.98 20.97
N ALA A 150 -0.86 12.12 20.93
CA ALA A 150 -1.26 11.43 19.71
C ALA A 150 -1.65 12.41 18.59
N ASP A 151 -2.42 13.47 18.92
CA ASP A 151 -2.80 14.53 17.96
C ASP A 151 -1.59 15.23 17.34
N SER A 152 -0.58 15.58 18.16
CA SER A 152 0.67 16.16 17.68
C SER A 152 1.43 15.19 16.75
N LEU A 153 1.48 13.90 17.11
CA LEU A 153 2.15 12.89 16.30
C LEU A 153 1.45 12.62 14.96
N ILE A 154 0.12 12.69 14.87
CA ILE A 154 -0.60 12.53 13.59
C ILE A 154 -0.06 13.52 12.55
N THR A 155 0.17 14.76 12.94
CA THR A 155 0.71 15.78 12.04
C THR A 155 2.13 15.43 11.59
N LYS A 156 2.99 14.96 12.50
CA LYS A 156 4.38 14.60 12.15
C LYS A 156 4.45 13.33 11.30
N VAL A 157 3.69 12.29 11.67
CA VAL A 157 3.64 11.02 10.95
C VAL A 157 3.04 11.21 9.57
N SER A 158 2.02 12.06 9.39
CA SER A 158 1.47 12.33 8.05
C SER A 158 2.48 13.04 7.14
N GLN A 159 3.27 13.99 7.67
CA GLN A 159 4.35 14.63 6.93
C GLN A 159 5.47 13.64 6.56
N GLN A 160 5.82 12.74 7.49
CA GLN A 160 6.79 11.69 7.21
C GLN A 160 6.27 10.67 6.21
N GLN A 161 5.01 10.25 6.30
CA GLN A 161 4.38 9.32 5.35
C GLN A 161 4.48 9.84 3.91
N ARG A 162 4.23 11.15 3.70
CA ARG A 162 4.43 11.80 2.40
C ARG A 162 5.89 11.79 1.95
N SER A 163 6.83 11.97 2.88
CA SER A 163 8.26 11.94 2.58
C SER A 163 8.73 10.52 2.25
N LEU A 164 8.24 9.50 2.96
CA LEU A 164 8.46 8.08 2.64
C LEU A 164 7.85 7.75 1.27
N TYR A 165 6.62 8.17 1.00
CA TYR A 165 6.01 7.96 -0.32
C TYR A 165 6.86 8.57 -1.44
N ALA A 166 7.29 9.83 -1.29
CA ALA A 166 8.15 10.50 -2.27
C ALA A 166 9.47 9.74 -2.48
N SER A 167 10.13 9.33 -1.41
CA SER A 167 11.39 8.58 -1.47
C SER A 167 11.23 7.20 -2.12
N THR A 168 10.15 6.47 -1.83
CA THR A 168 9.86 5.19 -2.48
C THR A 168 9.50 5.37 -3.96
N ALA A 169 8.78 6.44 -4.32
CA ALA A 169 8.49 6.76 -5.72
C ALA A 169 9.77 7.10 -6.50
N GLU A 170 10.69 7.86 -5.90
CA GLU A 170 12.02 8.13 -6.47
C GLU A 170 12.78 6.83 -6.75
N GLU A 171 12.84 5.92 -5.78
CA GLU A 171 13.50 4.63 -5.94
C GLU A 171 12.93 3.82 -7.12
N ILE A 172 11.60 3.82 -7.26
CA ILE A 172 10.93 3.14 -8.38
C ILE A 172 11.36 3.73 -9.71
N PHE A 173 11.40 5.07 -9.85
CA PHE A 173 11.82 5.70 -11.09
C PHE A 173 13.28 5.39 -11.43
N VAL A 174 14.17 5.50 -10.44
CA VAL A 174 15.60 5.19 -10.62
C VAL A 174 15.81 3.74 -11.03
N LYS A 175 15.10 2.79 -10.40
CA LYS A 175 15.13 1.36 -10.78
C LYS A 175 14.67 1.10 -12.21
N ASN A 176 13.82 1.97 -12.76
CA ASN A 176 13.35 1.92 -14.14
C ASN A 176 14.21 2.75 -15.11
N GLY A 177 15.38 3.21 -14.68
CA GLY A 177 16.32 3.96 -15.51
C GLY A 177 15.93 5.42 -15.76
N MET A 178 15.05 5.99 -14.93
CA MET A 178 14.68 7.39 -14.99
C MET A 178 15.23 8.14 -13.78
N ASP A 179 16.10 9.12 -14.01
CA ASP A 179 16.70 9.96 -12.96
C ASP A 179 15.72 11.06 -12.50
N VAL A 180 14.56 10.63 -12.01
CA VAL A 180 13.51 11.53 -11.50
C VAL A 180 13.73 11.72 -10.02
N LYS A 181 14.00 12.95 -9.58
CA LYS A 181 14.04 13.30 -8.16
C LYS A 181 12.63 13.59 -7.65
N VAL A 182 12.18 12.88 -6.61
CA VAL A 182 10.84 13.00 -6.06
C VAL A 182 10.89 13.45 -4.61
N THR A 183 10.27 14.58 -4.30
CA THR A 183 10.33 15.16 -2.95
C THR A 183 8.96 15.61 -2.46
N ALA A 184 8.70 15.40 -1.17
CA ALA A 184 7.62 16.06 -0.47
C ALA A 184 8.07 17.45 0.01
N SER A 185 7.35 18.49 -0.37
CA SER A 185 7.69 19.89 -0.17
C SER A 185 6.49 20.70 0.36
N GLY A 186 6.71 21.97 0.70
CA GLY A 186 5.75 22.80 1.42
C GLY A 186 5.83 22.61 2.94
N ALA A 187 5.23 23.55 3.69
CA ALA A 187 5.30 23.58 5.16
C ALA A 187 4.71 22.33 5.82
N LYS A 188 3.70 21.71 5.19
CA LYS A 188 3.05 20.48 5.65
C LYS A 188 3.42 19.26 4.80
N LYS A 189 4.49 19.36 3.99
CA LYS A 189 4.90 18.30 3.06
C LYS A 189 3.78 17.87 2.11
N ASP A 190 2.84 18.76 1.82
CA ASP A 190 1.60 18.51 1.06
C ASP A 190 1.73 18.82 -0.43
N GLN A 191 2.93 19.12 -0.92
CA GLN A 191 3.24 19.28 -2.33
C GLN A 191 4.23 18.21 -2.80
N LEU A 192 3.85 17.40 -3.78
CA LEU A 192 4.73 16.39 -4.38
C LEU A 192 5.48 17.01 -5.57
N ARG A 193 6.80 17.05 -5.52
CA ARG A 193 7.62 17.60 -6.61
C ARG A 193 8.38 16.48 -7.31
N LEU A 194 8.19 16.37 -8.62
CA LEU A 194 8.94 15.47 -9.51
C LEU A 194 9.83 16.33 -10.41
N ARG A 195 11.15 16.18 -10.28
CA ARG A 195 12.12 16.89 -11.10
C ARG A 195 12.87 15.92 -11.99
N TYR A 196 12.87 16.17 -13.29
CA TYR A 196 13.54 15.32 -14.27
C TYR A 196 14.00 16.15 -15.46
N VAL A 197 15.25 16.01 -15.89
CA VAL A 197 15.86 16.82 -16.97
C VAL A 197 15.06 16.82 -18.28
N LEU A 198 14.36 15.72 -18.58
CA LEU A 198 13.53 15.59 -19.78
C LEU A 198 12.03 15.67 -19.48
N MET A 199 11.66 16.32 -18.37
CA MET A 199 10.25 16.59 -18.08
C MET A 199 9.68 17.48 -19.18
N SER A 200 8.62 17.01 -19.83
CA SER A 200 7.95 17.68 -20.93
C SER A 200 6.44 17.53 -20.79
N GLN A 201 5.67 18.41 -21.42
CA GLN A 201 4.21 18.34 -21.36
C GLN A 201 3.63 16.95 -21.77
N PRO A 202 4.12 16.26 -22.82
CA PRO A 202 3.67 14.90 -23.12
C PRO A 202 3.98 13.89 -22.01
N LEU A 203 5.14 13.99 -21.37
CA LEU A 203 5.49 13.09 -20.26
C LEU A 203 4.62 13.37 -19.03
N VAL A 204 4.37 14.64 -18.72
CA VAL A 204 3.46 15.06 -17.66
C VAL A 204 2.06 14.50 -17.90
N TYR A 205 1.55 14.56 -19.14
CA TYR A 205 0.27 13.95 -19.49
C TYR A 205 0.25 12.44 -19.22
N LYS A 206 1.31 11.70 -19.58
CA LYS A 206 1.41 10.25 -19.29
C LYS A 206 1.43 9.96 -17.80
N PHE A 207 2.19 10.73 -17.03
CA PHE A 207 2.24 10.60 -15.57
C PHE A 207 0.87 10.79 -14.92
N GLN A 208 0.08 11.73 -15.42
CA GLN A 208 -1.26 11.99 -14.88
C GLN A 208 -2.27 10.92 -15.29
N ASN A 209 -2.30 10.54 -16.56
CA ASN A 209 -3.39 9.75 -17.13
C ASN A 209 -3.09 8.25 -17.20
N GLU A 210 -1.85 7.87 -17.51
CA GLU A 210 -1.46 6.46 -17.66
C GLU A 210 -0.95 5.90 -16.33
N MET A 211 -0.05 6.62 -15.66
CA MET A 211 0.52 6.20 -14.38
C MET A 211 -0.34 6.57 -13.16
N LYS A 212 -1.34 7.43 -13.35
CA LYS A 212 -2.29 7.86 -12.31
C LYS A 212 -1.61 8.39 -11.04
N ILE A 213 -0.52 9.15 -11.20
CA ILE A 213 0.22 9.71 -10.07
C ILE A 213 -0.67 10.63 -9.24
N ASN A 214 -1.60 11.35 -9.87
CA ASN A 214 -2.58 12.21 -9.19
C ASN A 214 -3.42 11.43 -8.17
N ASP A 215 -3.95 10.28 -8.57
CA ASP A 215 -4.81 9.46 -7.72
C ASP A 215 -4.02 8.92 -6.52
N GLN A 216 -2.79 8.46 -6.76
CA GLN A 216 -1.93 7.95 -5.70
C GLN A 216 -1.54 9.07 -4.71
N ALA A 217 -1.17 10.24 -5.21
CA ALA A 217 -0.78 11.37 -4.37
C ALA A 217 -1.96 11.88 -3.51
N ARG A 218 -3.19 11.89 -4.05
CA ARG A 218 -4.41 12.25 -3.29
C ARG A 218 -4.61 11.35 -2.07
N VAL A 219 -4.36 10.04 -2.20
CA VAL A 219 -4.52 9.08 -1.10
C VAL A 219 -3.59 9.42 0.08
N PHE A 220 -2.40 9.95 -0.17
CA PHE A 220 -1.47 10.40 0.87
C PHE A 220 -1.69 11.85 1.32
N GLY A 221 -2.78 12.48 0.86
CA GLY A 221 -3.17 13.83 1.23
C GLY A 221 -2.24 14.92 0.68
N PHE A 222 -1.56 14.66 -0.45
CA PHE A 222 -0.98 15.74 -1.24
C PHE A 222 -2.09 16.58 -1.86
N LYS A 223 -1.85 17.89 -1.95
CA LYS A 223 -2.79 18.88 -2.52
C LYS A 223 -2.34 19.41 -3.86
N LYS A 224 -1.08 19.17 -4.20
CA LYS A 224 -0.44 19.74 -5.39
C LYS A 224 0.68 18.82 -5.87
N ILE A 225 0.79 18.68 -7.17
CA ILE A 225 1.95 18.07 -7.82
C ILE A 225 2.64 19.11 -8.68
N ILE A 226 3.96 19.15 -8.60
CA ILE A 226 4.81 20.05 -9.39
C ILE A 226 5.79 19.20 -10.18
N TYR A 227 5.58 19.15 -11.49
CA TYR A 227 6.52 18.56 -12.44
C TYR A 227 7.49 19.65 -12.91
N SER A 228 8.78 19.36 -12.96
CA SER A 228 9.81 20.32 -13.37
C SER A 228 10.87 19.65 -14.21
N ASP A 229 11.32 20.34 -15.25
CA ASP A 229 12.48 19.96 -16.06
C ASP A 229 13.81 20.15 -15.30
N GLY A 230 13.78 20.82 -14.15
CA GLY A 230 14.96 21.19 -13.38
C GLY A 230 15.66 22.47 -13.83
N TYR A 231 15.09 23.15 -14.82
CA TYR A 231 15.51 24.45 -15.33
C TYR A 231 14.34 25.43 -15.17
N ASP A 232 13.72 25.85 -16.28
CA ASP A 232 12.78 26.97 -16.32
C ASP A 232 11.32 26.51 -16.46
N GLU A 233 11.09 25.28 -16.93
CA GLU A 233 9.73 24.78 -17.16
C GLU A 233 9.18 24.02 -15.94
N THR A 234 7.95 24.40 -15.58
CA THR A 234 7.19 23.69 -14.54
C THR A 234 5.73 23.53 -14.94
N TRP A 235 5.17 22.37 -14.62
CA TRP A 235 3.75 22.09 -14.77
C TRP A 235 3.19 21.79 -13.39
N THR A 236 2.24 22.60 -12.95
CA THR A 236 1.60 22.46 -11.64
C THR A 236 0.20 21.92 -11.79
N VAL A 237 -0.15 20.95 -10.95
CA VAL A 237 -1.49 20.37 -10.89
C VAL A 237 -1.99 20.45 -9.46
N ASP A 238 -3.16 21.04 -9.28
CA ASP A 238 -3.89 20.97 -8.01
C ASP A 238 -4.66 19.65 -7.93
N LEU A 239 -4.60 19.01 -6.76
CA LEU A 239 -5.25 17.74 -6.45
C LEU A 239 -6.54 18.00 -5.66
#